data_AF-A0A7J8NJP0-F1
#
_entry.id   AF-A0A7J8NJP0-F1
#
_cell.length_a   1.000
_cell.length_b   1.000
_cell.length_c   1.000
_cell.angle_alpha   90.00
_cell.angle_beta   90.00
_cell.angle_gamma   90.00
#
_symmetry.space_group_name_H-M   'P 1'
#
loop_
_entity.id
_entity.type
_entity.pdbx_description
1 polymer ?
#
loop_
_entity_poly.entity_id
_entity_poly.type
_entity_poly.pdbx_seq_one_letter_code
_entity_poly.pdbx_strand_id
1 'polypeptide(L)'
;MLSHERHRWLHEKRVEEADNLMRYILNQCKNGDKGGLVDLRLVAQHYSSNVMKKLIFYQGYLGEGKADGGPGFEEEEYIDAILALAIHLYSFCIYDYWPFLRGLDLEGHEKIVEDATSVLEKYNNPVIEDRIQQ
;
A
#
# COMPACT_ATOMS: atom_id res chain seq x y z
N MET A 1 14.56 20.18 -4.43
CA MET A 1 14.48 19.47 -5.74
C MET A 1 15.49 18.34 -5.73
N LEU A 2 15.14 17.15 -6.25
CA LEU A 2 16.06 16.00 -6.32
C LEU A 2 17.10 16.22 -7.44
N SER A 3 18.28 15.60 -7.33
CA SER A 3 19.29 15.65 -8.40
C SER A 3 18.83 14.89 -9.65
N HIS A 4 19.44 15.19 -10.79
CA HIS A 4 19.09 14.53 -12.05
C HIS A 4 19.37 13.01 -11.99
N GLU A 5 20.44 12.60 -11.31
CA GLU A 5 20.81 11.21 -11.08
C GLU A 5 19.76 10.51 -10.22
N ARG A 6 19.31 11.15 -9.13
CA ARG A 6 18.23 10.61 -8.27
C ARG A 6 16.92 10.46 -9.05
N HIS A 7 16.58 11.42 -9.91
CA HIS A 7 15.39 11.31 -10.75
C HIS A 7 15.45 10.12 -11.71
N ARG A 8 16.60 9.90 -12.36
CA ARG A 8 16.82 8.77 -13.27
C ARG A 8 16.71 7.44 -12.55
N TRP A 9 17.37 7.33 -11.41
CA TRP A 9 17.35 6.14 -10.59
C TRP A 9 15.95 5.79 -10.05
N LEU A 10 15.17 6.78 -9.58
CA LEU A 10 13.77 6.57 -9.18
C LEU A 10 12.89 6.19 -10.37
N HIS A 11 13.21 6.68 -11.57
CA HIS A 11 12.47 6.36 -12.80
C HIS A 11 12.62 4.88 -13.17
N GLU A 12 13.83 4.34 -13.13
CA GLU A 12 14.08 2.91 -13.39
C GLU A 12 13.24 2.01 -12.47
N LYS A 13 13.14 2.37 -11.18
CA LYS A 13 12.30 1.65 -10.21
C LYS A 13 10.81 1.70 -10.55
N ARG A 14 10.30 2.84 -11.04
CA ARG A 14 8.90 2.97 -11.47
C ARG A 14 8.59 2.18 -12.74
N VAL A 15 9.54 2.12 -13.68
CA VAL A 15 9.40 1.33 -14.90
C VAL A 15 9.34 -0.16 -14.56
N GLU A 16 10.19 -0.62 -13.66
CA GLU A 16 10.20 -2.02 -13.21
C GLU A 16 8.84 -2.44 -12.62
N GLU A 17 8.22 -1.60 -11.79
CA GLU A 17 6.87 -1.89 -11.26
C GLU A 17 5.77 -1.79 -12.32
N ALA A 18 5.94 -0.95 -13.34
CA ALA A 18 5.00 -0.88 -14.46
C ALA A 18 5.06 -2.15 -15.30
N ASP A 19 6.25 -2.70 -15.51
CA ASP A 19 6.42 -3.99 -16.19
C ASP A 19 5.80 -5.14 -15.39
N ASN A 20 5.95 -5.14 -14.06
CA ASN A 20 5.29 -6.12 -13.18
C ASN A 20 3.76 -6.03 -13.28
N LEU A 21 3.21 -4.82 -13.26
CA LEU A 21 1.78 -4.57 -13.44
C LEU A 21 1.27 -5.10 -14.79
N MET A 22 2.01 -4.84 -15.87
CA MET A 22 1.65 -5.31 -17.20
C MET A 22 1.65 -6.83 -17.31
N ARG A 23 2.61 -7.51 -16.66
CA ARG A 23 2.62 -8.97 -16.57
C ARG A 23 1.41 -9.51 -15.83
N TYR A 24 1.06 -8.90 -14.69
CA TYR A 24 -0.11 -9.29 -13.90
C TYR A 24 -1.41 -9.14 -14.72
N ILE A 25 -1.63 -7.98 -15.35
CA ILE A 25 -2.81 -7.73 -16.19
C ILE A 25 -2.88 -8.76 -17.34
N LEU A 26 -1.75 -9.01 -18.01
CA LEU A 26 -1.69 -9.97 -19.10
C LEU A 26 -2.01 -11.40 -18.64
N ASN A 27 -1.54 -11.78 -17.45
CA ASN A 27 -1.86 -13.08 -16.85
C ASN A 27 -3.36 -13.19 -16.54
N GLN A 28 -3.98 -12.14 -15.99
CA GLN A 28 -5.42 -12.12 -15.74
C GLN A 28 -6.22 -12.23 -17.03
N CYS A 29 -5.80 -11.52 -18.09
CA CYS A 29 -6.43 -11.62 -19.41
C CYS A 29 -6.36 -13.05 -19.99
N LYS A 30 -5.26 -13.78 -19.75
CA LYS A 30 -5.03 -15.13 -20.30
C LYS A 30 -5.66 -16.24 -19.49
N ASN A 31 -5.67 -16.12 -18.16
CA ASN A 31 -6.01 -17.21 -17.24
C ASN A 31 -7.36 -17.01 -16.52
N GLY A 32 -8.08 -15.92 -16.79
CA GLY A 32 -9.34 -15.63 -16.11
C GLY A 32 -10.50 -16.48 -16.60
N ASP A 33 -11.08 -17.30 -15.71
CA ASP A 33 -12.29 -18.11 -15.93
C ASP A 33 -13.52 -17.32 -16.44
N LYS A 34 -13.49 -15.98 -16.31
CA LYS A 34 -14.56 -15.04 -16.73
C LYS A 34 -14.13 -14.09 -17.85
N GLY A 35 -13.22 -14.50 -18.72
CA GLY A 35 -12.86 -13.73 -19.92
C GLY A 35 -11.94 -12.54 -19.67
N GLY A 36 -11.05 -12.63 -18.68
CA GLY A 36 -10.02 -11.61 -18.46
C GLY A 36 -10.51 -10.30 -17.86
N LEU A 37 -11.50 -10.35 -16.96
CA LEU A 37 -12.01 -9.17 -16.27
C LEU A 37 -10.98 -8.66 -15.25
N VAL A 38 -10.60 -7.38 -15.37
CA VAL A 38 -9.55 -6.75 -14.53
C VAL A 38 -10.18 -5.70 -13.64
N ASP A 39 -9.99 -5.83 -12.32
CA ASP A 39 -10.36 -4.80 -11.37
C ASP A 39 -9.35 -3.65 -11.41
N LEU A 40 -9.77 -2.52 -11.99
CA LEU A 40 -8.94 -1.32 -12.11
C LEU A 40 -8.55 -0.72 -10.75
N ARG A 41 -9.41 -0.84 -9.73
CA ARG A 41 -9.11 -0.33 -8.39
C ARG A 41 -7.97 -1.14 -7.78
N LEU A 42 -8.07 -2.46 -7.84
CA LEU A 42 -7.04 -3.35 -7.30
C LEU A 42 -5.71 -3.15 -8.03
N VAL A 43 -5.72 -3.10 -9.36
CA VAL A 43 -4.53 -2.85 -10.19
C VAL A 43 -3.88 -1.50 -9.85
N ALA A 44 -4.67 -0.43 -9.74
CA ALA A 44 -4.15 0.90 -9.42
C ALA A 44 -3.55 0.96 -8.01
N GLN A 45 -4.20 0.34 -7.03
CA GLN A 45 -3.72 0.25 -5.65
C GLN A 45 -2.43 -0.56 -5.57
N HIS A 46 -2.37 -1.71 -6.24
CA HIS A 46 -1.20 -2.58 -6.27
C HIS A 46 0.02 -1.88 -6.84
N TYR A 47 -0.12 -1.28 -8.03
CA TYR A 47 0.97 -0.53 -8.65
C TYR A 47 1.45 0.63 -7.77
N SER A 48 0.52 1.44 -7.25
CA SER A 48 0.87 2.62 -6.47
C SER A 48 1.59 2.25 -5.17
N SER A 49 1.13 1.20 -4.50
CA SER A 49 1.73 0.68 -3.28
C SER A 49 3.12 0.11 -3.52
N ASN A 50 3.28 -0.72 -4.55
CA ASN A 50 4.58 -1.32 -4.88
C ASN A 50 5.61 -0.27 -5.30
N VAL A 51 5.18 0.74 -6.07
CA VAL A 51 6.04 1.89 -6.36
C VAL A 51 6.44 2.60 -5.07
N MET A 52 5.50 2.94 -4.17
CA MET A 52 5.85 3.62 -2.92
C MET A 52 6.81 2.81 -2.05
N LYS A 53 6.52 1.52 -1.82
CA LYS A 53 7.40 0.61 -1.08
C LYS A 53 8.79 0.52 -1.71
N LYS A 54 8.88 0.40 -3.04
CA LYS A 54 10.17 0.31 -3.74
C LYS A 54 10.98 1.60 -3.69
N LEU A 55 10.33 2.75 -3.63
CA LEU A 55 11.04 4.04 -3.52
C LEU A 55 11.45 4.34 -2.07
N ILE A 56 10.66 3.93 -1.06
CA ILE A 56 10.91 4.23 0.36
C ILE A 56 11.75 3.14 1.02
N PHE A 57 11.33 1.89 0.89
CA PHE A 57 11.92 0.71 1.52
C PHE A 57 12.89 -0.04 0.62
N TYR A 58 12.96 0.30 -0.67
CA TYR A 58 13.79 -0.42 -1.64
C TYR A 58 13.42 -1.90 -1.82
N GLN A 59 12.25 -2.28 -1.31
CA GLN A 59 11.67 -3.61 -1.40
C GLN A 59 10.44 -3.54 -2.30
N GLY A 60 10.32 -4.50 -3.22
CA GLY A 60 9.17 -4.59 -4.13
C GLY A 60 7.96 -5.27 -3.49
N TYR A 61 8.20 -6.35 -2.73
CA TYR A 61 7.15 -7.20 -2.16
C TYR A 61 7.38 -7.41 -0.66
N LEU A 62 6.28 -7.46 0.11
CA LEU A 62 6.29 -7.74 1.56
C LEU A 62 6.24 -9.25 1.89
N GLY A 63 6.01 -10.09 0.87
CA GLY A 63 5.89 -11.55 0.98
C GLY A 63 6.20 -12.22 -0.36
N GLU A 64 5.84 -13.50 -0.50
CA GLU A 64 6.14 -14.30 -1.72
C GLU A 64 5.33 -13.88 -2.96
N GLY A 65 4.30 -13.06 -2.78
CA GLY A 65 3.37 -12.69 -3.84
C GLY A 65 2.53 -13.89 -4.31
N LYS A 66 1.71 -13.69 -5.35
CA LYS A 66 0.94 -14.77 -5.98
C LYS A 66 1.63 -15.25 -7.26
N ALA A 67 1.42 -16.51 -7.63
CA ALA A 67 1.97 -17.11 -8.86
C ALA A 67 1.52 -16.40 -10.15
N ASP A 68 0.39 -15.68 -10.10
CA ASP A 68 -0.11 -14.84 -11.19
C ASP A 68 0.58 -13.47 -11.28
N GLY A 69 1.46 -13.13 -10.33
CA GLY A 69 2.11 -11.82 -10.20
C GLY A 69 1.27 -10.78 -9.47
N GLY A 70 0.11 -11.17 -8.93
CA GLY A 70 -0.80 -10.31 -8.19
C GLY A 70 -0.40 -10.08 -6.73
N PRO A 71 -1.13 -9.21 -6.03
CA PRO A 71 -0.85 -8.90 -4.63
C PRO A 71 -1.04 -10.14 -3.75
N GLY A 72 -0.04 -10.39 -2.90
CA GLY A 72 -0.13 -11.38 -1.82
C GLY A 72 -1.06 -10.90 -0.70
N PHE A 73 -1.38 -11.79 0.24
CA PHE A 73 -2.21 -11.45 1.39
C PHE A 73 -1.63 -10.29 2.20
N GLU A 74 -0.30 -10.31 2.42
CA GLU A 74 0.42 -9.27 3.14
C GLU A 74 0.36 -7.91 2.41
N GLU A 75 0.33 -7.93 1.08
CA GLU A 75 0.24 -6.71 0.28
C GLU A 75 -1.17 -6.11 0.34
N GLU A 76 -2.19 -6.95 0.26
CA GLU A 76 -3.60 -6.55 0.41
C GLU A 76 -3.82 -5.95 1.81
N GLU A 77 -3.39 -6.64 2.87
CA GLU A 77 -3.52 -6.18 4.27
C GLU A 77 -2.81 -4.82 4.47
N TYR A 78 -1.60 -4.66 3.93
CA TYR A 78 -0.86 -3.40 4.02
C TYR A 78 -1.52 -2.25 3.25
N ILE A 79 -2.02 -2.49 2.04
CA ILE A 79 -2.69 -1.49 1.22
C ILE A 79 -3.99 -1.03 1.88
N ASP A 80 -4.78 -1.97 2.40
CA ASP A 80 -6.03 -1.67 3.09
C ASP A 80 -5.78 -0.81 4.33
N ALA A 81 -4.72 -1.08 5.09
CA ALA A 81 -4.32 -0.24 6.22
C ALA A 81 -3.95 1.19 5.79
N ILE A 82 -3.15 1.37 4.72
CA ILE A 82 -2.81 2.70 4.19
C ILE A 82 -4.06 3.46 3.78
N LEU A 83 -4.98 2.80 3.08
CA LEU A 83 -6.21 3.43 2.60
C LEU A 83 -7.16 3.75 3.75
N ALA A 84 -7.26 2.87 4.75
CA ALA A 84 -8.01 3.14 5.97
C ALA A 84 -7.48 4.41 6.64
N LEU A 85 -6.17 4.51 6.85
CA LEU A 85 -5.56 5.72 7.41
C LEU A 85 -5.81 6.95 6.55
N ALA A 86 -5.69 6.86 5.22
CA ALA A 86 -5.93 7.99 4.34
C ALA A 86 -7.39 8.45 4.39
N ILE A 87 -8.35 7.52 4.37
CA ILE A 87 -9.79 7.84 4.46
C ILE A 87 -10.08 8.53 5.80
N HIS A 88 -9.53 8.01 6.89
CA HIS A 88 -9.79 8.49 8.24
C HIS A 88 -9.07 9.82 8.51
N LEU A 89 -7.86 10.03 7.98
CA LEU A 89 -7.15 11.32 8.08
C LEU A 89 -7.95 12.48 7.47
N TYR A 90 -8.72 12.22 6.41
CA TYR A 90 -9.55 13.21 5.74
C TYR A 90 -11.05 13.13 6.09
N SER A 91 -11.42 12.25 7.02
CA SER A 91 -12.80 12.15 7.51
C SER A 91 -13.06 13.22 8.57
N PHE A 92 -14.30 13.69 8.62
CA PHE A 92 -14.78 14.50 9.73
C PHE A 92 -15.39 13.59 10.79
N CYS A 93 -15.11 13.89 12.06
CA CYS A 93 -15.72 13.22 13.19
C CYS A 93 -16.57 14.17 14.03
N ILE A 94 -17.58 13.63 14.73
CA ILE A 94 -18.42 14.42 15.64
C ILE A 94 -17.60 15.19 16.71
N TYR A 95 -16.44 14.65 17.08
CA TYR A 95 -15.52 15.26 18.04
C TYR A 95 -14.81 16.51 17.54
N ASP A 96 -14.72 16.70 16.23
CA ASP A 96 -14.15 17.91 15.65
C ASP A 96 -15.05 19.13 15.95
N TYR A 97 -16.35 18.90 16.14
CA TYR A 97 -17.33 19.91 16.53
C TYR A 97 -17.54 19.97 18.04
N TRP A 98 -17.55 18.82 18.72
CA TRP A 98 -17.74 18.71 20.17
C TRP A 98 -16.56 18.03 20.86
N PRO A 99 -15.50 18.79 21.21
CA PRO A 99 -14.26 18.22 21.75
C PRO A 99 -14.42 17.42 23.04
N PHE A 100 -15.47 17.68 23.84
CA PHE A 100 -15.72 16.94 25.08
C PHE A 100 -16.17 15.49 24.86
N LEU A 101 -16.57 15.14 23.64
CA LEU A 101 -16.91 13.79 23.27
C LEU A 101 -15.65 12.98 22.89
N ARG A 102 -14.50 13.63 22.67
CA ARG A 102 -13.23 12.98 22.26
C ARG A 102 -12.84 11.85 23.23
N GLY A 103 -12.40 10.72 22.69
CA GLY A 103 -12.03 9.51 23.45
C GLY A 103 -13.19 8.53 23.73
N LEU A 104 -14.43 8.88 23.36
CA LEU A 104 -15.56 7.93 23.43
C LEU A 104 -15.62 6.97 22.23
N ASP A 105 -14.83 7.24 21.19
CA ASP A 105 -14.81 6.52 19.90
C ASP A 105 -16.18 6.09 19.30
N LEU A 106 -17.23 6.90 19.47
CA LEU A 106 -18.59 6.80 18.93
C LEU A 106 -18.67 6.41 17.43
N GLU A 107 -17.71 6.86 16.61
CA GLU A 107 -17.65 6.53 15.17
C GLU A 107 -16.63 5.42 14.84
N GLY A 108 -15.91 4.89 15.83
CA GLY A 108 -14.89 3.86 15.65
C GLY A 108 -13.60 4.34 14.99
N HIS A 109 -13.47 5.65 14.78
CA HIS A 109 -12.39 6.25 14.02
C HIS A 109 -11.03 6.09 14.72
N GLU A 110 -11.00 6.21 16.05
CA GLU A 110 -9.77 6.02 16.83
C GLU A 110 -9.31 4.57 16.72
N LYS A 111 -10.22 3.61 16.91
CA LYS A 111 -9.91 2.19 16.77
C LYS A 111 -9.44 1.82 15.37
N ILE A 112 -10.10 2.31 14.31
CA ILE A 112 -9.69 1.99 12.93
C ILE A 112 -8.29 2.53 12.63
N VAL A 113 -7.97 3.74 13.10
CA VAL A 113 -6.63 4.32 12.95
C VAL A 113 -5.60 3.52 13.74
N GLU A 114 -5.92 3.08 14.96
CA GLU A 114 -5.05 2.24 15.78
C GLU A 114 -4.76 0.89 15.11
N ASP A 115 -5.81 0.18 14.68
CA ASP A 115 -5.69 -1.13 14.01
C ASP A 115 -4.86 -1.01 12.71
N ALA A 116 -5.13 0.01 11.89
CA ALA A 116 -4.37 0.23 10.65
C ALA A 116 -2.92 0.63 10.91
N THR A 117 -2.66 1.42 11.96
CA THR A 117 -1.28 1.78 12.37
C THR A 117 -0.50 0.55 12.83
N SER A 118 -1.14 -0.32 13.61
CA SER A 118 -0.56 -1.60 14.06
C SER A 118 -0.15 -2.49 12.87
N VAL A 119 -0.99 -2.56 11.83
CA VAL A 119 -0.63 -3.26 10.58
C VAL A 119 0.57 -2.62 9.90
N LEU A 120 0.64 -1.27 9.80
CA LEU A 120 1.81 -0.62 9.19
C LEU A 120 3.08 -0.87 10.00
N GLU A 121 3.02 -0.81 11.32
CA GLU A 121 4.16 -1.07 12.20
C GLU A 121 4.67 -2.51 12.05
N LYS A 122 3.76 -3.50 12.00
CA LYS A 122 4.08 -4.90 11.73
C LYS A 122 4.96 -5.08 10.49
N TYR A 123 4.71 -4.33 9.42
CA TYR A 123 5.44 -4.45 8.15
C TYR A 123 6.63 -3.50 8.03
N ASN A 124 6.55 -2.29 8.58
CA ASN A 124 7.60 -1.28 8.44
C ASN A 124 8.73 -1.46 9.46
N ASN A 125 8.42 -1.84 10.71
CA ASN A 125 9.41 -1.89 11.78
C ASN A 125 10.57 -2.85 11.47
N PRO A 126 10.35 -4.08 10.97
CA PRO A 126 11.46 -4.96 10.62
C PRO A 126 12.42 -4.34 9.59
N VAL A 127 11.87 -3.68 8.57
CA VAL A 127 12.66 -3.01 7.53
C VAL A 127 13.46 -1.83 8.09
N ILE A 128 12.89 -1.10 9.05
CA ILE A 128 13.55 0.02 9.71
C ILE A 128 14.67 -0.50 10.62
N GLU A 129 14.40 -1.52 11.42
CA GLU A 129 15.38 -2.14 12.33
C GLU A 129 16.57 -2.71 11.55
N ASP A 130 16.33 -3.44 10.46
CA ASP A 130 17.37 -3.97 9.57
C ASP A 130 18.27 -2.86 9.03
N ARG A 131 17.70 -1.69 8.70
CA ARG A 131 18.46 -0.53 8.21
C ARG A 131 19.25 0.18 9.31
N ILE A 132 18.77 0.16 10.55
CA ILE A 132 19.49 0.75 11.70
C ILE A 132 20.70 -0.11 12.07
N GLN A 133 20.62 -1.43 11.87
CA GLN A 133 21.70 -2.37 12.18
C GLN A 133 22.81 -2.44 11.12
N GLN A 134 22.61 -1.84 9.94
CA GLN A 134 23.62 -1.73 8.86
C GLN A 134 24.62 -0.60 9.10
#